data_AF-A0A517KYU7-F1
#
_entry.id   AF-A0A517KYU7-F1
#
_cell.length_a   1.000
_cell.length_b   1.000
_cell.length_c   1.000
_cell.angle_alpha   90.00
_cell.angle_beta   90.00
_cell.angle_gamma   90.00
#
_symmetry.space_group_name_H-M   'P 1'
#
loop_
_entity.id
_entity.type
_entity.pdbx_description
1 polymer ?
#
loop_
_entity_poly.entity_id
_entity_poly.type
_entity_poly.pdbx_seq_one_letter_code
_entity_poly.pdbx_strand_id
1 'polypeptide(L)'
;MESLPIPAFYCCYLLRSANGTTLYVGSTPNMRRRLRQHNGDVQGGAKRTSDRKWKPWEVTCIVQGFPSKIAALQFEWSWQNPHISRHISPEQRITQPKRTERYSPRSGKTRVKSRRPHLSLNAYMMNLHLLLRVKSFARWPLSLRFFSTDVFKVWNTNDKKANGSQRPSLQIMLDPLAVDTSVKRKNAPKASTKTQEPVVPLKGMYNAAVPDPDEAIQQPSPAPKVGKTASMIERLNFSYSWTKKHLEKSKMLLENGKRNACPICNNLIKNDSLVVVCPHADCSAVSHIQCLSTDFLHREHGDGGRRMIIPIDGPCPACKVTTEWRYLVQELSLRMRGKRELEQLFRPTRKRKSDDAVESDDELDHAEEDEMAGFIKLEEEISREMDESATPST
;
A
#
# COMPACT_ATOMS: atom_id res chain seq x y z
N MET A 1 0.22 -1.37 -22.89
CA MET A 1 1.44 -1.71 -22.13
C MET A 1 1.54 -0.70 -21.00
N GLU A 2 1.65 -1.11 -19.73
CA GLU A 2 1.73 -0.16 -18.59
C GLU A 2 2.91 0.80 -18.79
N SER A 3 2.62 2.09 -18.86
CA SER A 3 3.59 3.17 -19.11
C SER A 3 4.42 3.54 -17.88
N LEU A 4 4.01 3.10 -16.68
CA LEU A 4 4.63 3.47 -15.41
C LEU A 4 5.60 2.39 -14.89
N PRO A 5 6.64 2.77 -14.12
CA PRO A 5 7.49 1.81 -13.42
C PRO A 5 6.77 1.12 -12.26
N ILE A 6 7.37 0.07 -11.70
CA ILE A 6 6.86 -0.60 -10.50
C ILE A 6 6.95 0.37 -9.32
N PRO A 7 5.83 0.69 -8.62
CA PRO A 7 5.79 1.72 -7.58
C PRO A 7 6.82 1.51 -6.47
N ALA A 8 7.42 2.59 -5.97
CA ALA A 8 8.31 2.55 -4.80
C ALA A 8 7.59 1.98 -3.58
N PHE A 9 6.35 2.40 -3.39
CA PHE A 9 5.45 1.95 -2.34
C PHE A 9 4.03 1.88 -2.89
N TYR A 10 3.32 0.81 -2.54
CA TYR A 10 1.88 0.73 -2.65
C TYR A 10 1.42 -0.31 -1.63
N CYS A 11 0.33 -0.02 -0.92
CA CYS A 11 -0.19 -0.92 0.08
C CYS A 11 -1.72 -1.05 0.05
N CYS A 12 -2.20 -2.18 0.55
CA CYS A 12 -3.56 -2.38 1.05
C CYS A 12 -3.49 -2.33 2.57
N TYR A 13 -4.43 -1.66 3.22
CA TYR A 13 -4.40 -1.43 4.66
C TYR A 13 -5.72 -1.80 5.33
N LEU A 14 -5.66 -2.13 6.62
CA LEU A 14 -6.81 -2.27 7.49
C LEU A 14 -6.81 -1.16 8.54
N LEU A 15 -7.85 -0.32 8.52
CA LEU A 15 -8.11 0.67 9.55
C LEU A 15 -9.07 0.13 10.61
N ARG A 16 -8.90 0.60 11.84
CA ARG A 16 -9.87 0.47 12.92
C ARG A 16 -10.22 1.85 13.46
N SER A 17 -11.50 2.07 13.75
CA SER A 17 -11.96 3.25 14.49
C SER A 17 -11.51 3.18 15.95
N ALA A 18 -10.91 4.24 16.49
CA ALA A 18 -10.56 4.30 17.92
C ALA A 18 -11.80 4.37 18.83
N ASN A 19 -12.96 4.75 18.28
CA ASN A 19 -14.22 4.89 19.02
C ASN A 19 -15.09 3.64 18.99
N GLY A 20 -14.67 2.56 18.31
CA GLY A 20 -15.51 1.38 18.15
C GLY A 20 -14.79 0.20 17.54
N THR A 21 -15.57 -0.76 17.03
CA THR A 21 -15.05 -1.96 16.38
C THR A 21 -15.13 -1.89 14.85
N THR A 22 -15.42 -0.70 14.32
CA THR A 22 -15.62 -0.48 12.88
C THR A 22 -14.29 -0.57 12.15
N LEU A 23 -14.29 -1.38 11.08
CA LEU A 23 -13.12 -1.66 10.26
C LEU A 23 -13.32 -1.12 8.84
N TYR A 24 -12.21 -0.78 8.20
CA TYR A 24 -12.18 -0.34 6.82
C TYR A 24 -10.95 -0.88 6.11
N VAL A 25 -11.13 -1.43 4.91
CA VAL A 25 -10.03 -1.86 4.05
C VAL A 25 -9.93 -0.85 2.90
N GLY A 26 -8.72 -0.45 2.57
CA GLY A 26 -8.44 0.43 1.44
C GLY A 26 -7.06 0.17 0.85
N SER A 27 -6.72 0.84 -0.25
CA SER A 27 -5.36 0.86 -0.79
C SER A 27 -4.85 2.29 -1.03
N THR A 28 -3.53 2.46 -1.08
CA THR A 28 -2.89 3.77 -1.30
C THR A 28 -1.40 3.65 -1.66
N PRO A 29 -0.87 4.58 -2.49
CA PRO A 29 0.58 4.77 -2.65
C PRO A 29 1.21 5.58 -1.49
N ASN A 30 0.42 6.26 -0.65
CA ASN A 30 0.93 7.11 0.43
C ASN A 30 0.05 6.95 1.69
N MET A 31 0.49 6.06 2.59
CA MET A 31 -0.26 5.75 3.82
C MET A 31 -0.33 6.93 4.79
N ARG A 32 0.68 7.80 4.81
CA ARG A 32 0.71 8.99 5.66
C ARG A 32 -0.41 9.95 5.26
N ARG A 33 -0.43 10.34 3.99
CA ARG A 33 -1.45 11.22 3.42
C ARG A 33 -2.85 10.60 3.54
N ARG A 34 -3.01 9.33 3.20
CA ARG A 34 -4.31 8.65 3.24
C ARG A 34 -4.91 8.57 4.64
N LEU A 35 -4.11 8.36 5.68
CA LEU A 35 -4.62 8.37 7.05
C LEU A 35 -5.16 9.76 7.45
N ARG A 36 -4.45 10.83 7.09
CA ARG A 36 -4.88 12.22 7.31
C ARG A 36 -6.19 12.51 6.57
N GLN A 37 -6.35 12.01 5.34
CA GLN A 37 -7.60 12.12 4.59
C GLN A 37 -8.79 11.44 5.29
N HIS A 38 -8.60 10.23 5.83
CA HIS A 38 -9.64 9.53 6.61
C HIS A 38 -10.01 10.29 7.90
N ASN A 39 -9.03 10.91 8.55
CA ASN A 39 -9.25 11.71 9.75
C ASN A 39 -9.80 13.12 9.45
N GLY A 40 -9.77 13.55 8.20
CA GLY A 40 -10.29 14.85 7.76
C GLY A 40 -9.31 16.01 7.91
N ASP A 41 -8.02 15.71 8.11
CA ASP A 41 -6.95 16.71 8.17
C ASP A 41 -6.55 17.19 6.77
N VAL A 42 -6.87 16.40 5.73
CA VAL A 42 -6.63 16.68 4.31
C VAL A 42 -7.87 16.26 3.51
N GLN A 43 -8.16 16.94 2.40
CA GLN A 43 -9.28 16.59 1.52
C GLN A 43 -9.04 15.26 0.78
N GLY A 44 -10.12 14.57 0.39
CA GLY A 44 -10.04 13.31 -0.38
C GLY A 44 -10.33 12.01 0.40
N GLY A 45 -10.89 12.09 1.61
CA GLY A 45 -11.28 10.91 2.39
C GLY A 45 -12.48 10.15 1.79
N ALA A 46 -12.47 8.82 1.89
CA ALA A 46 -13.58 7.99 1.42
C ALA A 46 -14.90 8.33 2.13
N LYS A 47 -16.02 8.39 1.39
CA LYS A 47 -17.35 8.72 1.93
C LYS A 47 -17.76 7.84 3.11
N ARG A 48 -17.41 6.55 3.08
CA ARG A 48 -17.70 5.61 4.18
C ARG A 48 -16.99 5.96 5.49
N THR A 49 -15.87 6.67 5.40
CA THR A 49 -15.00 7.05 6.53
C THR A 49 -15.19 8.50 6.98
N SER A 50 -16.06 9.27 6.32
CA SER A 50 -16.25 10.69 6.61
C SER A 50 -17.03 10.96 7.90
N ASP A 51 -17.81 9.99 8.37
CA ASP A 51 -18.63 10.13 9.58
C ASP A 51 -17.75 10.34 10.83
N ARG A 52 -17.95 11.48 11.50
CA ARG A 52 -17.18 11.91 12.67
C ARG A 52 -17.25 10.89 13.81
N LYS A 53 -18.30 10.08 13.91
CA LYS A 53 -18.42 9.08 15.00
C LYS A 53 -17.35 8.00 14.94
N TRP A 54 -16.83 7.70 13.75
CA TRP A 54 -15.80 6.68 13.55
C TRP A 54 -14.38 7.24 13.61
N LYS A 55 -14.22 8.56 13.64
CA LYS A 55 -12.91 9.20 13.74
C LYS A 55 -12.47 9.35 15.21
N PRO A 56 -11.17 9.20 15.53
CA PRO A 56 -10.07 8.97 14.60
C PRO A 56 -9.96 7.51 14.17
N TRP A 57 -9.44 7.31 12.96
CA TRP A 57 -9.01 6.04 12.42
C TRP A 57 -7.54 5.78 12.78
N GLU A 58 -7.21 4.52 13.03
CA GLU A 58 -5.86 4.04 13.28
C GLU A 58 -5.55 2.90 12.30
N VAL A 59 -4.33 2.88 11.73
CA VAL A 59 -3.87 1.78 10.89
C VAL A 59 -3.50 0.61 11.78
N THR A 60 -4.04 -0.57 11.49
CA THR A 60 -3.76 -1.80 12.25
C THR A 60 -2.72 -2.69 11.57
N CYS A 61 -2.82 -2.86 10.26
CA CYS A 61 -1.82 -3.54 9.44
C CYS A 61 -1.86 -3.06 7.99
N ILE A 62 -0.77 -3.32 7.27
CA ILE A 62 -0.65 -3.09 5.83
C ILE A 62 -0.04 -4.32 5.15
N VAL A 63 -0.54 -4.62 3.95
CA VAL A 63 0.12 -5.46 2.96
C VAL A 63 0.76 -4.52 1.95
N GLN A 64 2.07 -4.59 1.74
CA GLN A 64 2.78 -3.69 0.83
C GLN A 64 3.65 -4.45 -0.16
N GLY A 65 4.16 -3.77 -1.18
CA GLY A 65 5.04 -4.35 -2.21
C GLY A 65 4.28 -4.79 -3.47
N PHE A 66 3.10 -4.21 -3.71
CA PHE A 66 2.35 -4.51 -4.93
C PHE A 66 3.11 -4.05 -6.17
N PRO A 67 3.19 -4.89 -7.22
CA PRO A 67 3.96 -4.57 -8.43
C PRO A 67 3.31 -3.48 -9.28
N SER A 68 2.01 -3.22 -9.08
CA SER A 68 1.28 -2.13 -9.71
C SER A 68 0.08 -1.74 -8.86
N LYS A 69 -0.53 -0.60 -9.19
CA LYS A 69 -1.82 -0.21 -8.63
C LYS A 69 -2.89 -1.26 -8.89
N ILE A 70 -2.97 -1.79 -10.12
CA ILE A 70 -4.01 -2.76 -10.51
C ILE A 70 -3.93 -3.98 -9.59
N ALA A 71 -2.72 -4.45 -9.31
CA ALA A 71 -2.47 -5.55 -8.38
C ALA A 71 -3.00 -5.22 -6.97
N ALA A 72 -2.72 -4.02 -6.45
CA ALA A 72 -3.24 -3.59 -5.16
C ALA A 72 -4.77 -3.54 -5.14
N LEU A 73 -5.41 -3.00 -6.16
CA LEU A 73 -6.88 -2.90 -6.24
C LEU A 73 -7.57 -4.27 -6.32
N GLN A 74 -7.00 -5.21 -7.08
CA GLN A 74 -7.50 -6.59 -7.12
C GLN A 74 -7.42 -7.28 -5.75
N PHE A 75 -6.33 -7.04 -5.01
CA PHE A 75 -6.16 -7.56 -3.67
C PHE A 75 -7.12 -6.90 -2.68
N GLU A 76 -7.24 -5.57 -2.73
CA GLU A 76 -8.15 -4.78 -1.91
C GLU A 76 -9.59 -5.27 -2.06
N TRP A 77 -10.09 -5.35 -3.30
CA TRP A 77 -11.45 -5.81 -3.56
C TRP A 77 -11.64 -7.25 -3.07
N SER A 78 -10.65 -8.13 -3.27
CA SER A 78 -10.73 -9.52 -2.79
C SER A 78 -10.79 -9.60 -1.26
N TRP A 79 -10.07 -8.72 -0.56
CA TRP A 79 -10.08 -8.64 0.90
C TRP A 79 -11.37 -8.01 1.44
N GLN A 80 -11.94 -7.07 0.68
CA GLN A 80 -13.24 -6.48 0.94
C GLN A 80 -14.40 -7.46 0.69
N ASN A 81 -14.29 -8.33 -0.31
CA ASN A 81 -15.35 -9.18 -0.83
C ASN A 81 -14.97 -10.68 -0.88
N PRO A 82 -14.47 -11.30 0.20
CA PRO A 82 -13.93 -12.66 0.15
C PRO A 82 -14.97 -13.73 -0.23
N HIS A 83 -16.23 -13.51 0.12
CA HIS A 83 -17.36 -14.38 -0.20
C HIS A 83 -17.68 -14.55 -1.69
N ILE A 84 -17.22 -13.63 -2.54
CA ILE A 84 -17.45 -13.65 -3.99
C ILE A 84 -16.17 -13.53 -4.80
N SER A 85 -15.01 -13.45 -4.14
CA SER A 85 -13.75 -13.30 -4.87
C SER A 85 -13.47 -14.51 -5.74
N ARG A 86 -13.22 -14.26 -7.03
CA ARG A 86 -12.79 -15.27 -8.00
C ARG A 86 -11.41 -15.85 -7.70
N HIS A 87 -10.61 -15.14 -6.90
CA HIS A 87 -9.29 -15.58 -6.47
C HIS A 87 -9.34 -16.62 -5.35
N ILE A 88 -10.50 -16.78 -4.70
CA ILE A 88 -10.75 -17.79 -3.69
C ILE A 88 -11.70 -18.84 -4.30
N SER A 89 -11.24 -20.08 -4.42
CA SER A 89 -12.09 -21.16 -4.92
C SER A 89 -13.28 -21.38 -3.97
N PRO A 90 -14.47 -21.80 -4.47
CA PRO A 90 -15.65 -22.00 -3.62
C PRO A 90 -15.40 -22.87 -2.39
N GLU A 91 -14.54 -23.88 -2.53
CA GLU A 91 -14.19 -24.85 -1.48
C GLU A 91 -13.30 -24.24 -0.40
N GLN A 92 -12.53 -23.21 -0.75
CA GLN A 92 -11.64 -22.48 0.16
C GLN A 92 -12.32 -21.28 0.83
N ARG A 93 -13.55 -20.91 0.42
CA ARG A 93 -14.24 -19.72 0.95
C ARG A 93 -14.61 -19.88 2.42
N ILE A 94 -13.93 -19.10 3.25
CA ILE A 94 -14.20 -18.98 4.69
C ILE A 94 -15.49 -18.18 4.93
N THR A 95 -15.73 -17.14 4.12
CA THR A 95 -16.87 -16.25 4.29
C THR A 95 -17.97 -16.60 3.32
N GLN A 96 -19.19 -16.81 3.81
CA GLN A 96 -20.35 -17.10 2.99
C GLN A 96 -21.34 -15.92 2.95
N PRO A 97 -22.01 -15.67 1.81
CA PRO A 97 -23.08 -14.68 1.74
C PRO A 97 -24.26 -15.06 2.63
N LYS A 98 -24.88 -14.08 3.29
CA LYS A 98 -26.16 -14.29 3.98
C LYS A 98 -27.28 -14.23 2.94
N ARG A 99 -27.90 -15.38 2.65
CA ARG A 99 -29.10 -15.47 1.81
C ARG A 99 -30.36 -15.35 2.67
N THR A 100 -31.25 -14.47 2.25
CA THR A 100 -32.60 -14.34 2.83
C THR A 100 -33.63 -14.55 1.73
N GLU A 101 -34.57 -15.46 1.96
CA GLU A 101 -35.65 -15.76 1.03
C GLU A 101 -36.94 -15.15 1.54
N ARG A 102 -37.69 -14.47 0.66
CA ARG A 102 -39.03 -13.96 0.97
C ARG A 102 -40.00 -14.41 -0.09
N TYR A 103 -40.99 -15.17 0.34
CA TYR A 103 -42.15 -15.51 -0.47
C TYR A 103 -43.12 -14.33 -0.54
N SER A 104 -43.65 -14.05 -1.73
CA SER A 104 -44.69 -13.04 -1.96
C SER A 104 -46.02 -13.75 -2.24
N PRO A 105 -46.98 -13.76 -1.29
CA PRO A 105 -48.28 -14.39 -1.47
C PRO A 105 -49.09 -13.77 -2.62
N ARG A 106 -48.91 -12.47 -2.89
CA ARG A 106 -49.63 -11.76 -3.97
C ARG A 106 -49.14 -12.12 -5.37
N SER A 107 -47.87 -12.50 -5.53
CA SER A 107 -47.28 -12.76 -6.85
C SER A 107 -46.86 -14.21 -7.05
N GLY A 108 -47.02 -15.08 -6.04
CA GLY A 108 -46.58 -16.47 -6.05
C GLY A 108 -45.05 -16.66 -6.19
N LYS A 109 -44.26 -15.59 -6.07
CA LYS A 109 -42.81 -15.60 -6.37
C LYS A 109 -41.99 -15.53 -5.09
N THR A 110 -40.97 -16.37 -4.99
CA THR A 110 -39.93 -16.28 -3.95
C THR A 110 -38.80 -15.38 -4.44
N ARG A 111 -38.47 -14.34 -3.68
CA ARG A 111 -37.31 -13.48 -3.93
C ARG A 111 -36.18 -13.88 -2.99
N VAL A 112 -35.05 -14.29 -3.56
CA VAL A 112 -33.81 -14.53 -2.80
C VAL A 112 -32.97 -13.25 -2.85
N LYS A 113 -32.63 -12.71 -1.69
CA LYS A 113 -31.70 -11.58 -1.56
C LYS A 113 -30.43 -12.04 -0.86
N SER A 114 -29.31 -11.93 -1.55
CA SER A 114 -27.97 -12.08 -0.96
C SER A 114 -27.49 -10.72 -0.46
N ARG A 115 -26.92 -10.66 0.76
CA ARG A 115 -26.31 -9.45 1.30
C ARG A 115 -24.83 -9.66 1.57
N ARG A 116 -24.04 -8.62 1.33
CA ARG A 116 -22.62 -8.59 1.69
C ARG A 116 -22.45 -8.87 3.18
N PRO A 117 -21.62 -9.84 3.57
CA PRO A 117 -21.39 -10.17 4.97
C PRO A 117 -20.64 -9.04 5.67
N HIS A 118 -21.02 -8.75 6.92
CA HIS A 118 -20.23 -7.91 7.80
C HIS A 118 -19.10 -8.76 8.39
N LEU A 119 -17.85 -8.35 8.19
CA LEU A 119 -16.67 -9.09 8.65
C LEU A 119 -16.24 -8.60 10.04
N SER A 120 -15.97 -9.53 10.95
CA SER A 120 -15.27 -9.24 12.21
C SER A 120 -13.76 -9.11 11.96
N LEU A 121 -13.03 -8.57 12.94
CA LEU A 121 -11.56 -8.52 12.88
C LEU A 121 -10.96 -9.91 12.61
N ASN A 122 -11.47 -10.93 13.30
CA ASN A 122 -11.02 -12.31 13.10
C ASN A 122 -11.27 -12.77 11.65
N ALA A 123 -12.44 -12.49 11.09
CA ALA A 123 -12.74 -12.83 9.71
C ALA A 123 -11.83 -12.09 8.72
N TYR A 124 -11.51 -10.80 8.95
CA TYR A 124 -10.54 -10.08 8.12
C TYR A 124 -9.15 -10.72 8.15
N MET A 125 -8.68 -11.17 9.32
CA MET A 125 -7.38 -11.83 9.46
C MET A 125 -7.36 -13.22 8.81
N MET A 126 -8.43 -14.02 8.97
CA MET A 126 -8.54 -15.32 8.32
C MET A 126 -8.55 -15.20 6.78
N ASN A 127 -9.30 -14.25 6.23
CA ASN A 127 -9.33 -14.04 4.78
C ASN A 127 -8.02 -13.44 4.27
N LEU A 128 -7.36 -12.54 5.04
CA LEU A 128 -6.04 -12.04 4.68
C LEU A 128 -5.01 -13.18 4.60
N HIS A 129 -5.01 -14.08 5.57
CA HIS A 129 -4.14 -15.26 5.60
C HIS A 129 -4.35 -16.14 4.35
N LEU A 130 -5.61 -16.40 4.00
CA LEU A 130 -5.97 -17.14 2.80
C LEU A 130 -5.52 -16.41 1.52
N LEU A 131 -5.79 -15.11 1.39
CA LEU A 131 -5.44 -14.32 0.20
C LEU A 131 -3.93 -14.27 -0.05
N LEU A 132 -3.09 -14.29 0.99
CA LEU A 132 -1.64 -14.34 0.82
C LEU A 132 -1.14 -15.71 0.29
N ARG A 133 -2.01 -16.73 0.28
CA ARG A 133 -1.72 -18.10 -0.17
C ARG A 133 -2.43 -18.52 -1.46
N VAL A 134 -3.47 -17.79 -1.90
CA VAL A 134 -4.16 -18.16 -3.15
C VAL A 134 -3.26 -17.97 -4.35
N LYS A 135 -3.42 -18.84 -5.37
CA LYS A 135 -2.52 -18.92 -6.53
C LYS A 135 -2.27 -17.56 -7.22
N SER A 136 -3.29 -16.71 -7.27
CA SER A 136 -3.19 -15.39 -7.92
C SER A 136 -2.23 -14.42 -7.23
N PHE A 137 -2.06 -14.51 -5.91
CA PHE A 137 -1.27 -13.56 -5.12
C PHE A 137 -0.05 -14.21 -4.44
N ALA A 138 0.00 -15.55 -4.40
CA ALA A 138 1.01 -16.33 -3.68
C ALA A 138 2.46 -16.08 -4.10
N ARG A 139 2.71 -15.49 -5.28
CA ARG A 139 4.06 -15.18 -5.78
C ARG A 139 4.34 -13.68 -5.93
N TRP A 140 3.40 -12.83 -5.54
CA TRP A 140 3.66 -11.39 -5.51
C TRP A 140 4.65 -11.05 -4.40
N PRO A 141 5.52 -10.04 -4.60
CA PRO A 141 6.57 -9.67 -3.65
C PRO A 141 6.03 -8.86 -2.46
N LEU A 142 4.99 -9.39 -1.84
CA LEU A 142 4.29 -8.76 -0.74
C LEU A 142 5.06 -8.90 0.58
N SER A 143 4.78 -7.99 1.49
CA SER A 143 5.13 -8.09 2.92
C SER A 143 3.95 -7.60 3.76
N LEU A 144 3.81 -8.15 4.96
CA LEU A 144 2.74 -7.83 5.90
C LEU A 144 3.33 -7.21 7.16
N ARG A 145 2.94 -5.97 7.45
CA ARG A 145 3.38 -5.24 8.65
C ARG A 145 2.20 -4.91 9.54
N PHE A 146 2.31 -5.21 10.83
CA PHE A 146 1.33 -4.89 11.85
C PHE A 146 1.79 -3.69 12.68
N PHE A 147 0.87 -2.76 12.92
CA PHE A 147 1.05 -1.60 13.80
C PHE A 147 0.24 -1.74 15.10
N SER A 148 -0.53 -2.83 15.19
CA SER A 148 -1.40 -3.16 16.32
C SER A 148 -1.00 -4.50 16.95
N THR A 149 -0.67 -4.48 18.24
CA THR A 149 -0.26 -5.69 18.97
C THR A 149 -1.41 -6.67 19.15
N ASP A 150 -2.63 -6.19 19.38
CA ASP A 150 -3.81 -7.04 19.53
C ASP A 150 -4.24 -7.68 18.20
N VAL A 151 -4.17 -6.94 17.09
CA VAL A 151 -4.44 -7.50 15.75
C VAL A 151 -3.37 -8.53 15.37
N PHE A 152 -2.11 -8.28 15.72
CA PHE A 152 -1.03 -9.26 15.51
C PHE A 152 -1.23 -10.56 16.33
N LYS A 153 -1.76 -10.47 17.57
CA LYS A 153 -2.16 -11.66 18.35
C LYS A 153 -3.26 -12.47 17.66
N VAL A 154 -4.26 -11.80 17.08
CA VAL A 154 -5.32 -12.45 16.30
C VAL A 154 -4.74 -13.13 15.06
N TRP A 155 -3.84 -12.45 14.34
CA TRP A 155 -3.11 -13.04 13.21
C TRP A 155 -2.37 -14.32 13.62
N ASN A 156 -1.51 -14.25 14.65
CA ASN A 156 -0.73 -15.41 15.11
C ASN A 156 -1.61 -16.58 15.55
N THR A 157 -2.77 -16.30 16.15
CA THR A 157 -3.74 -17.33 16.53
C THR A 157 -4.32 -18.01 15.29
N ASN A 158 -4.64 -17.24 14.25
CA ASN A 158 -5.18 -17.77 13.01
C ASN A 158 -4.12 -18.52 12.20
N ASP A 159 -2.88 -18.03 12.17
CA ASP A 159 -1.76 -18.68 11.49
C ASP A 159 -1.49 -20.07 12.07
N LYS A 160 -1.50 -20.22 13.41
CA LYS A 160 -1.38 -21.51 14.10
C LYS A 160 -2.53 -22.48 13.81
N LYS A 161 -3.74 -21.96 13.51
CA LYS A 161 -4.94 -22.76 13.27
C LYS A 161 -5.20 -23.01 11.78
N ALA A 162 -4.50 -22.33 10.89
CA ALA A 162 -4.77 -22.38 9.47
C ALA A 162 -4.36 -23.73 8.88
N ASN A 163 -5.18 -24.24 7.94
CA ASN A 163 -4.84 -25.43 7.16
C ASN A 163 -3.81 -25.06 6.08
N GLY A 164 -2.58 -24.81 6.52
CA GLY A 164 -1.40 -24.49 5.70
C GLY A 164 -0.70 -23.22 6.16
N SER A 165 0.60 -23.17 5.94
CA SER A 165 1.47 -22.08 6.39
C SER A 165 1.66 -21.01 5.31
N GLN A 166 2.06 -19.81 5.73
CA GLN A 166 2.57 -18.79 4.81
C GLN A 166 3.90 -19.24 4.20
N ARG A 167 4.20 -18.74 3.00
CA ARG A 167 5.50 -19.01 2.37
C ARG A 167 6.64 -18.41 3.22
N PRO A 168 7.80 -19.09 3.36
CA PRO A 168 8.90 -18.59 4.19
C PRO A 168 9.44 -17.22 3.77
N SER A 169 9.39 -16.90 2.48
CA SER A 169 9.85 -15.62 1.92
C SER A 169 8.89 -14.45 2.15
N LEU A 170 7.67 -14.69 2.66
CA LEU A 170 6.74 -13.62 2.98
C LEU A 170 7.16 -12.98 4.31
N GLN A 171 7.68 -11.75 4.24
CA GLN A 171 8.04 -11.00 5.44
C GLN A 171 6.76 -10.59 6.20
N ILE A 172 6.62 -11.12 7.41
CA ILE A 172 5.55 -10.76 8.34
C ILE A 172 6.21 -10.17 9.58
N MET A 173 5.88 -8.93 9.92
CA MET A 173 6.51 -8.26 11.05
C MET A 173 5.52 -7.44 11.89
N LEU A 174 5.78 -7.41 13.20
CA LEU A 174 5.21 -6.42 14.10
C LEU A 174 6.15 -5.22 14.13
N ASP A 175 5.60 -4.03 13.89
CA ASP A 175 6.38 -2.81 13.96
C ASP A 175 6.93 -2.61 15.38
N PRO A 176 8.20 -2.22 15.57
CA PRO A 176 8.79 -2.02 16.90
C PRO A 176 8.03 -1.02 17.76
N LEU A 177 7.29 -0.09 17.14
CA LEU A 177 6.49 0.91 17.84
C LEU A 177 5.02 0.51 18.00
N ALA A 178 4.62 -0.69 17.57
CA ALA A 178 3.23 -1.13 17.57
C ALA A 178 2.56 -1.01 18.95
N VAL A 179 1.29 -0.61 18.96
CA VAL A 179 0.51 -0.41 20.19
C VAL A 179 -0.77 -1.25 20.19
N ASP A 180 -1.33 -1.51 21.36
CA ASP A 180 -2.65 -2.12 21.45
C ASP A 180 -3.72 -1.08 21.09
N THR A 181 -4.46 -1.33 20.00
CA THR A 181 -5.50 -0.42 19.51
C THR A 181 -6.91 -0.93 19.84
N SER A 182 -7.04 -2.01 20.63
CA SER A 182 -8.33 -2.48 21.16
C SER A 182 -8.79 -1.71 22.40
N VAL A 183 -7.84 -1.13 23.13
CA VAL A 183 -8.11 -0.38 24.36
C VAL A 183 -8.83 0.91 23.99
N LYS A 184 -10.13 0.99 24.31
CA LYS A 184 -10.90 2.23 24.23
C LYS A 184 -10.17 3.31 25.03
N ARG A 185 -9.66 4.33 24.36
CA ARG A 185 -9.09 5.49 25.05
C ARG A 185 -10.23 6.23 25.73
N LYS A 186 -10.40 5.99 27.04
CA LYS A 186 -11.24 6.84 27.87
C LYS A 186 -10.58 8.22 27.90
N ASN A 187 -11.33 9.23 27.47
CA ASN A 187 -11.00 10.67 27.46
C ASN A 187 -10.15 11.16 26.28
N ALA A 188 -10.78 11.34 25.12
CA ALA A 188 -10.46 12.49 24.27
C ALA A 188 -11.28 13.69 24.81
N PRO A 189 -10.68 14.87 25.05
CA PRO A 189 -11.44 16.04 25.47
C PRO A 189 -12.49 16.36 24.40
N LYS A 190 -13.76 16.46 24.82
CA LYS A 190 -14.85 16.89 23.95
C LYS A 190 -14.50 18.28 23.42
N ALA A 191 -14.47 18.43 22.09
CA ALA A 191 -14.43 19.74 21.48
C ALA A 191 -15.63 20.55 22.00
N SER A 192 -15.34 21.57 22.80
CA SER A 192 -16.32 22.54 23.28
C SER A 192 -17.02 23.14 22.06
N THR A 193 -18.29 22.81 21.90
CA THR A 193 -19.17 23.53 20.98
C THR A 193 -19.47 24.86 21.64
N LYS A 194 -18.67 25.90 21.35
CA LYS A 194 -19.09 27.28 21.63
C LYS A 194 -20.16 27.64 20.61
N THR A 195 -21.40 27.69 21.08
CA THR A 195 -22.52 28.36 20.42
C THR A 195 -22.09 29.80 20.15
N GLN A 196 -21.99 30.20 18.88
CA GLN A 196 -21.89 31.61 18.52
C GLN A 196 -23.31 32.16 18.41
N GLU A 197 -23.60 33.18 19.22
CA GLU A 197 -24.75 34.07 19.01
C GLU A 197 -24.57 34.86 17.71
N PRO A 198 -25.66 35.23 17.03
CA PRO A 198 -25.59 35.92 15.75
C PRO A 198 -25.20 37.40 15.95
N VAL A 199 -24.06 37.81 15.39
CA VAL A 199 -23.64 39.22 15.38
C VAL A 199 -24.22 39.93 14.15
N VAL A 200 -25.01 40.96 14.42
CA VAL A 200 -25.60 41.91 13.45
C VAL A 200 -24.47 42.75 12.81
N PRO A 201 -24.51 43.07 11.50
CA PRO A 201 -23.43 43.79 10.86
C PRO A 201 -23.59 45.31 11.04
N LEU A 202 -22.52 46.01 11.42
CA LEU A 202 -22.42 47.46 11.25
C LEU A 202 -21.17 47.86 10.46
N LYS A 203 -21.42 48.72 9.47
CA LYS A 203 -20.51 49.43 8.57
C LYS A 203 -19.53 50.35 9.30
N GLY A 204 -18.38 50.63 8.66
CA GLY A 204 -17.67 51.90 8.84
C GLY A 204 -16.16 51.83 8.59
N MET A 205 -15.65 52.74 7.75
CA MET A 205 -14.26 52.85 7.31
C MET A 205 -13.38 53.70 8.27
N TYR A 206 -12.06 53.45 8.16
CA TYR A 206 -10.86 54.30 8.31
C TYR A 206 -10.30 54.76 9.69
N ASN A 207 -8.96 54.63 9.73
CA ASN A 207 -7.89 55.39 10.41
C ASN A 207 -7.44 55.07 11.86
N ALA A 208 -6.18 54.61 11.89
CA ALA A 208 -5.02 55.14 12.64
C ALA A 208 -5.12 55.30 14.16
N ALA A 209 -4.37 54.45 14.88
CA ALA A 209 -3.42 54.85 15.92
C ALA A 209 -2.57 53.62 16.34
N VAL A 210 -1.25 53.74 16.24
CA VAL A 210 -0.31 52.88 16.97
C VAL A 210 -0.04 53.57 18.31
N PRO A 211 -0.08 52.82 19.43
CA PRO A 211 0.96 52.99 20.44
C PRO A 211 1.65 51.67 20.82
N ASP A 212 2.85 51.86 21.35
CA ASP A 212 4.01 51.00 21.51
C ASP A 212 3.94 50.07 22.77
N PRO A 213 5.00 49.37 23.21
CA PRO A 213 5.03 47.92 23.30
C PRO A 213 5.32 47.43 24.71
N ASP A 214 4.46 46.58 25.27
CA ASP A 214 4.84 45.56 26.26
C ASP A 214 3.54 44.96 26.80
N GLU A 215 3.24 43.72 26.40
CA GLU A 215 2.87 42.66 27.34
C GLU A 215 2.55 41.36 26.60
N ALA A 216 3.21 40.29 27.06
CA ALA A 216 2.86 38.89 26.91
C ALA A 216 2.83 38.30 25.48
N ILE A 217 3.98 37.75 25.09
CA ILE A 217 4.10 36.65 24.12
C ILE A 217 3.18 35.51 24.56
N GLN A 218 1.98 35.44 23.99
CA GLN A 218 1.20 34.21 23.95
C GLN A 218 1.72 33.38 22.78
N GLN A 219 2.54 32.40 23.11
CA GLN A 219 2.97 31.34 22.20
C GLN A 219 1.75 30.79 21.45
N PRO A 220 1.80 30.58 20.12
CA PRO A 220 0.77 29.83 19.43
C PRO A 220 0.69 28.44 20.07
N SER A 221 -0.50 28.09 20.57
CA SER A 221 -0.79 26.81 21.20
C SER A 221 -0.36 25.65 20.29
N PRO A 222 0.29 24.60 20.83
CA PRO A 222 0.79 23.51 20.02
C PRO A 222 -0.39 22.78 19.35
N ALA A 223 -0.24 22.51 18.06
CA ALA A 223 -1.14 21.64 17.31
C ALA A 223 -1.36 20.31 18.06
N PRO A 224 -2.58 19.74 18.04
CA PRO A 224 -2.91 18.57 18.83
C PRO A 224 -2.02 17.38 18.43
N LYS A 225 -1.32 16.82 19.42
CA LYS A 225 -0.38 15.70 19.27
C LYS A 225 -1.09 14.51 18.59
N VAL A 226 -0.72 14.27 17.34
CA VAL A 226 -1.23 13.18 16.50
C VAL A 226 -0.98 11.83 17.20
N GLY A 227 -2.02 11.00 17.26
CA GLY A 227 -2.02 9.74 17.99
C GLY A 227 -0.93 8.76 17.51
N LYS A 228 -0.37 8.02 18.46
CA LYS A 228 0.83 7.15 18.37
C LYS A 228 1.03 6.36 17.05
N THR A 229 -0.02 5.93 16.35
CA THR A 229 0.10 5.23 15.05
C THR A 229 0.60 6.11 13.90
N ALA A 230 0.36 7.42 13.93
CA ALA A 230 0.89 8.31 12.89
C ALA A 230 2.42 8.35 12.89
N SER A 231 3.04 8.39 14.07
CA SER A 231 4.51 8.30 14.21
C SER A 231 5.11 6.99 13.69
N MET A 232 4.32 5.91 13.63
CA MET A 232 4.76 4.63 13.04
C MET A 232 4.72 4.67 11.51
N ILE A 233 3.69 5.31 10.95
CA ILE A 233 3.49 5.47 9.50
C ILE A 233 4.50 6.47 8.92
N GLU A 234 4.92 7.46 9.70
CA GLU A 234 5.97 8.42 9.31
C GLU A 234 7.31 7.75 8.96
N ARG A 235 7.58 6.55 9.49
CA ARG A 235 8.81 5.79 9.18
C ARG A 235 8.72 4.96 7.90
N LEU A 236 7.55 4.91 7.25
CA LEU A 236 7.42 4.24 5.97
C LEU A 236 8.14 5.05 4.89
N ASN A 237 8.96 4.36 4.09
CA ASN A 237 9.62 4.98 2.96
C ASN A 237 8.72 4.86 1.72
N PHE A 238 8.27 6.00 1.20
CA PHE A 238 7.41 6.08 0.01
C PHE A 238 8.20 6.33 -1.29
N SER A 239 9.53 6.44 -1.22
CA SER A 239 10.40 6.83 -2.34
C SER A 239 11.32 5.71 -2.83
N TYR A 240 11.89 5.86 -4.03
CA TYR A 240 12.91 4.99 -4.60
C TYR A 240 14.32 5.18 -4.01
N SER A 241 14.45 5.91 -2.89
CA SER A 241 15.73 6.23 -2.25
C SER A 241 16.62 5.00 -2.01
N TRP A 242 16.04 3.86 -1.63
CA TRP A 242 16.77 2.62 -1.38
C TRP A 242 17.33 1.96 -2.66
N THR A 243 16.75 2.23 -3.82
CA THR A 243 17.20 1.69 -5.12
C THR A 243 18.27 2.56 -5.78
N LYS A 244 18.49 3.79 -5.27
CA LYS A 244 19.38 4.78 -5.91
C LYS A 244 20.79 4.25 -6.21
N LYS A 245 21.45 3.61 -5.22
CA LYS A 245 22.79 3.03 -5.40
C LYS A 245 22.82 1.92 -6.46
N HIS A 246 21.75 1.13 -6.53
CA HIS A 246 21.62 0.06 -7.52
C HIS A 246 21.46 0.65 -8.93
N LEU A 247 20.63 1.69 -9.08
CA LEU A 247 20.47 2.43 -10.34
C LEU A 247 21.75 3.11 -10.81
N GLU A 248 22.50 3.75 -9.92
CA GLU A 248 23.82 4.35 -10.23
C GLU A 248 24.77 3.28 -10.78
N LYS A 249 24.86 2.14 -10.10
CA LYS A 249 25.66 1.01 -10.56
C LYS A 249 25.20 0.48 -11.92
N SER A 250 23.89 0.29 -12.11
CA SER A 250 23.34 -0.16 -13.39
C SER A 250 23.69 0.79 -14.52
N LYS A 251 23.55 2.10 -14.29
CA LYS A 251 23.90 3.15 -15.25
C LYS A 251 25.37 3.05 -15.65
N MET A 252 26.27 2.93 -14.68
CA MET A 252 27.71 2.77 -14.93
C MET A 252 28.06 1.49 -15.69
N LEU A 253 27.35 0.38 -15.46
CA LEU A 253 27.64 -0.89 -16.12
C LEU A 253 27.10 -0.95 -17.56
N LEU A 254 25.99 -0.26 -17.83
CA LEU A 254 25.28 -0.32 -19.12
C LEU A 254 25.69 0.80 -20.08
N GLU A 255 26.03 2.01 -19.59
CA GLU A 255 26.35 3.16 -20.45
C GLU A 255 27.81 3.20 -20.92
N ASN A 256 28.74 2.60 -20.18
CA ASN A 256 30.19 2.76 -20.40
C ASN A 256 30.77 1.98 -21.61
N GLY A 257 29.97 1.59 -22.59
CA GLY A 257 30.43 0.83 -23.76
C GLY A 257 31.09 -0.52 -23.46
N LYS A 258 31.01 -0.99 -22.20
CA LYS A 258 31.54 -2.29 -21.77
C LYS A 258 30.64 -3.39 -22.31
N ARG A 259 31.24 -4.30 -23.07
CA ARG A 259 30.56 -5.52 -23.54
C ARG A 259 30.39 -6.47 -22.35
N ASN A 260 29.21 -6.45 -21.75
CA ASN A 260 28.84 -7.40 -20.70
C ASN A 260 28.37 -8.71 -21.33
N ALA A 261 28.84 -9.85 -20.82
CA ALA A 261 28.32 -11.17 -21.18
C ALA A 261 27.36 -11.66 -20.10
N CYS A 262 26.25 -12.26 -20.50
CA CYS A 262 25.32 -12.88 -19.56
C CYS A 262 26.00 -14.09 -18.90
N PRO A 263 26.08 -14.19 -17.55
CA PRO A 263 26.76 -15.29 -16.86
C PRO A 263 26.05 -16.64 -16.96
N ILE A 264 24.87 -16.69 -17.60
CA ILE A 264 24.06 -17.90 -17.74
C ILE A 264 24.21 -18.48 -19.17
N CYS A 265 23.97 -17.65 -20.20
CA CYS A 265 24.05 -18.10 -21.58
C CYS A 265 25.37 -17.77 -22.28
N ASN A 266 26.28 -17.05 -21.61
CA ASN A 266 27.58 -16.60 -22.12
C ASN A 266 27.55 -15.71 -23.38
N ASN A 267 26.36 -15.34 -23.86
CA ASN A 267 26.20 -14.42 -24.98
C ASN A 267 26.42 -12.97 -24.55
N LEU A 268 26.98 -12.17 -25.46
CA LEU A 268 27.10 -10.72 -25.30
C LEU A 268 25.72 -10.06 -25.21
N ILE A 269 25.59 -9.13 -24.27
CA ILE A 269 24.38 -8.34 -24.08
C ILE A 269 24.32 -7.26 -25.15
N LYS A 270 23.22 -7.24 -25.91
CA LYS A 270 22.93 -6.19 -26.90
C LYS A 270 22.25 -4.99 -26.23
N ASN A 271 22.40 -3.80 -26.79
CA ASN A 271 21.87 -2.55 -26.23
C ASN A 271 20.35 -2.58 -25.99
N ASP A 272 19.57 -3.24 -26.86
CA ASP A 272 18.11 -3.30 -26.75
C ASP A 272 17.60 -4.47 -25.89
N SER A 273 18.49 -5.22 -25.24
CA SER A 273 18.10 -6.40 -24.47
C SER A 273 17.52 -6.02 -23.11
N LEU A 274 16.41 -6.65 -22.72
CA LEU A 274 15.91 -6.57 -21.34
C LEU A 274 16.87 -7.30 -20.40
N VAL A 275 17.60 -6.52 -19.61
CA VAL A 275 18.63 -7.02 -18.69
C VAL A 275 18.40 -6.54 -17.27
N VAL A 276 18.77 -7.41 -16.34
CA VAL A 276 18.75 -7.15 -14.90
C VAL A 276 20.18 -7.13 -14.38
N VAL A 277 20.47 -6.18 -13.49
CA VAL A 277 21.77 -6.01 -12.86
C VAL A 277 21.68 -6.52 -11.42
N CYS A 278 22.65 -7.31 -10.98
CA CYS A 278 22.70 -7.76 -9.58
C CYS A 278 22.70 -6.54 -8.63
N PRO A 279 21.94 -6.52 -7.52
CA PRO A 279 21.92 -5.38 -6.60
C PRO A 279 23.14 -5.30 -5.67
N HIS A 280 23.84 -6.41 -5.43
CA HIS A 280 24.97 -6.49 -4.47
C HIS A 280 26.16 -5.63 -4.89
N ALA A 281 26.67 -4.78 -4.00
CA ALA A 281 27.62 -3.69 -4.31
C ALA A 281 28.86 -4.17 -5.09
N ASP A 282 29.47 -5.27 -4.65
CA ASP A 282 30.71 -5.81 -5.21
C ASP A 282 30.48 -6.76 -6.40
N CYS A 283 29.26 -6.81 -6.93
CA CYS A 283 28.91 -7.65 -8.07
C CYS A 283 28.52 -6.81 -9.29
N SER A 284 29.18 -7.10 -10.41
CA SER A 284 28.94 -6.49 -11.73
C SER A 284 28.15 -7.39 -12.68
N ALA A 285 27.47 -8.42 -12.17
CA ALA A 285 26.72 -9.34 -13.02
C ALA A 285 25.53 -8.65 -13.68
N VAL A 286 25.48 -8.75 -15.01
CA VAL A 286 24.36 -8.32 -15.85
C VAL A 286 23.83 -9.57 -16.57
N SER A 287 22.54 -9.84 -16.45
CA SER A 287 21.92 -11.04 -17.01
C SER A 287 20.70 -10.69 -17.84
N HIS A 288 20.43 -11.44 -18.91
CA HIS A 288 19.13 -11.36 -19.58
C HIS A 288 18.02 -11.72 -18.58
N ILE A 289 16.93 -10.95 -18.60
CA ILE A 289 15.80 -11.17 -17.67
C ILE A 289 15.28 -12.62 -17.77
N GLN A 290 15.17 -13.15 -18.99
CA GLN A 290 14.68 -14.51 -19.25
C GLN A 290 15.65 -15.59 -18.77
N CYS A 291 16.96 -15.36 -18.92
CA CYS A 291 17.96 -16.31 -18.43
C CYS A 291 17.89 -16.40 -16.89
N LEU A 292 17.88 -15.25 -16.21
CA LEU A 292 17.87 -15.22 -14.76
C LEU A 292 16.54 -15.72 -14.19
N SER A 293 15.41 -15.39 -14.81
CA SER A 293 14.10 -15.91 -14.38
C SER A 293 14.05 -17.43 -14.49
N THR A 294 14.56 -18.00 -15.57
CA THR A 294 14.58 -19.44 -15.79
C THR A 294 15.48 -20.15 -14.78
N ASP A 295 16.68 -19.61 -14.52
CA ASP A 295 17.59 -20.15 -13.49
C ASP A 295 16.96 -20.10 -12.09
N PHE A 296 16.33 -18.98 -11.70
CA PHE A 296 15.66 -18.88 -10.40
C PHE A 296 14.51 -19.88 -10.28
N LEU A 297 13.63 -19.97 -11.28
CA LEU A 297 12.50 -20.90 -11.26
C LEU A 297 12.93 -22.36 -11.23
N HIS A 298 14.01 -22.70 -11.94
CA HIS A 298 14.57 -24.05 -11.91
C HIS A 298 15.16 -24.40 -10.53
N ARG A 299 15.83 -23.46 -9.87
CA ARG A 299 16.33 -23.66 -8.50
C ARG A 299 15.20 -23.80 -7.47
N GLU A 300 14.13 -23.02 -7.61
CA GLU A 300 13.02 -23.05 -6.67
C GLU A 300 12.19 -24.34 -6.76
N HIS A 301 11.96 -24.88 -7.97
CA HIS A 301 10.98 -25.97 -8.20
C HIS A 301 11.51 -27.15 -9.03
N GLY A 302 12.81 -27.19 -9.35
CA GLY A 302 13.37 -28.17 -10.29
C GLY A 302 12.64 -28.15 -11.63
N ASP A 303 12.26 -29.32 -12.13
CA ASP A 303 11.47 -29.46 -13.36
C ASP A 303 10.02 -28.93 -13.23
N GLY A 304 9.52 -28.79 -12.00
CA GLY A 304 8.24 -28.16 -11.70
C GLY A 304 8.22 -26.66 -12.00
N GLY A 305 9.40 -26.02 -12.15
CA GLY A 305 9.56 -24.60 -12.46
C GLY A 305 8.95 -24.20 -13.80
N ARG A 306 8.78 -25.15 -14.74
CA ARG A 306 8.15 -24.88 -16.05
C ARG A 306 6.68 -24.47 -15.95
N ARG A 307 6.02 -24.74 -14.82
CA ARG A 307 4.63 -24.33 -14.56
C ARG A 307 4.52 -22.98 -13.84
N MET A 308 5.66 -22.41 -13.44
CA MET A 308 5.74 -21.13 -12.75
C MET A 308 6.28 -20.08 -13.70
N ILE A 309 5.87 -18.82 -13.51
CA ILE A 309 6.24 -17.72 -14.42
C ILE A 309 7.07 -16.65 -13.69
N ILE A 310 6.72 -16.35 -12.44
CA ILE A 310 7.31 -15.22 -11.69
C ILE A 310 8.23 -15.79 -10.61
N PRO A 311 9.56 -15.61 -10.68
CA PRO A 311 10.47 -15.96 -9.57
C PRO A 311 10.18 -15.15 -8.30
N ILE A 312 10.54 -15.69 -7.14
CA ILE A 312 10.48 -14.97 -5.86
C ILE A 312 11.87 -14.45 -5.50
N ASP A 313 12.85 -15.34 -5.44
CA ASP A 313 14.24 -15.04 -5.10
C ASP A 313 15.17 -16.12 -5.66
N GLY A 314 16.47 -15.81 -5.70
CA GLY A 314 17.48 -16.78 -6.14
C GLY A 314 18.90 -16.26 -6.00
N PRO A 315 19.91 -17.15 -5.96
CA PRO A 315 21.31 -16.78 -5.86
C PRO A 315 21.81 -16.18 -7.18
N CYS A 316 22.53 -15.07 -7.11
CA CYS A 316 23.19 -14.51 -8.29
C CYS A 316 24.16 -15.54 -8.91
N PRO A 317 24.14 -15.79 -10.23
CA PRO A 317 25.06 -16.74 -10.87
C PRO A 317 26.54 -16.40 -10.68
N ALA A 318 26.89 -15.12 -10.46
CA ALA A 318 28.26 -14.67 -10.24
C ALA A 318 28.64 -14.67 -8.75
N CYS A 319 28.05 -13.80 -7.93
CA CYS A 319 28.45 -13.64 -6.52
C CYS A 319 27.78 -14.64 -5.56
N LYS A 320 26.85 -15.48 -6.04
CA LYS A 320 26.10 -16.49 -5.27
C LYS A 320 25.22 -15.95 -4.14
N VAL A 321 25.21 -14.65 -3.88
CA VAL A 321 24.34 -14.04 -2.87
C VAL A 321 22.89 -14.02 -3.36
N THR A 322 21.97 -14.47 -2.50
CA THR A 322 20.53 -14.47 -2.77
C THR A 322 20.00 -13.07 -3.00
N THR A 323 19.14 -12.92 -4.00
CA THR A 323 18.52 -11.66 -4.39
C THR A 323 17.03 -11.86 -4.59
N GLU A 324 16.21 -10.96 -4.04
CA GLU A 324 14.78 -10.97 -4.30
C GLU A 324 14.48 -10.47 -5.73
N TRP A 325 13.63 -11.20 -6.46
CA TRP A 325 13.25 -10.88 -7.84
C TRP A 325 12.70 -9.45 -7.98
N ARG A 326 11.95 -8.99 -6.97
CA ARG A 326 11.36 -7.64 -6.92
C ARG A 326 12.38 -6.52 -7.14
N TYR A 327 13.58 -6.62 -6.56
CA TYR A 327 14.57 -5.55 -6.64
C TYR A 327 15.12 -5.42 -8.06
N LEU A 328 15.31 -6.57 -8.71
CA LEU A 328 15.78 -6.65 -10.09
C LEU A 328 14.76 -6.06 -11.06
N VAL A 329 13.49 -6.46 -10.95
CA VAL A 329 12.45 -5.98 -11.88
C VAL A 329 12.02 -4.54 -11.60
N GLN A 330 12.10 -4.08 -10.35
CA GLN A 330 11.81 -2.70 -10.01
C GLN A 330 12.88 -1.75 -10.57
N GLU A 331 14.16 -2.08 -10.39
CA GLU A 331 15.26 -1.33 -11.02
C GLU A 331 15.11 -1.30 -12.54
N LEU A 332 14.88 -2.46 -13.17
CA LEU A 332 14.68 -2.53 -14.62
C LEU A 332 13.49 -1.68 -15.04
N SER A 333 12.38 -1.75 -14.31
CA SER A 333 11.18 -0.96 -14.64
C SER A 333 11.45 0.54 -14.58
N LEU A 334 12.24 1.01 -13.61
CA LEU A 334 12.65 2.42 -13.49
C LEU A 334 13.54 2.84 -14.64
N ARG A 335 14.54 2.04 -15.01
CA ARG A 335 15.41 2.33 -16.15
C ARG A 335 14.62 2.44 -17.47
N MET A 336 13.64 1.56 -17.67
CA MET A 336 12.91 1.49 -18.94
C MET A 336 11.75 2.48 -19.03
N ARG A 337 11.09 2.80 -17.92
CA ARG A 337 9.80 3.53 -17.91
C ARG A 337 9.73 4.68 -16.89
N GLY A 338 10.66 4.74 -15.94
CA GLY A 338 10.62 5.69 -14.82
C GLY A 338 11.39 6.99 -15.06
N LYS A 339 11.30 7.59 -16.26
CA LYS A 339 12.10 8.78 -16.60
C LYS A 339 11.89 9.94 -15.61
N ARG A 340 10.62 10.21 -15.24
CA ARG A 340 10.26 11.29 -14.30
C ARG A 340 10.78 11.01 -12.90
N GLU A 341 10.62 9.76 -12.44
CA GLU A 341 11.04 9.29 -11.13
C GLU A 341 12.57 9.32 -10.98
N LEU A 342 13.29 8.99 -12.06
CA LEU A 342 14.75 9.10 -12.12
C LEU A 342 15.21 10.57 -12.05
N GLU A 343 14.58 11.47 -12.81
CA GLU A 343 14.89 12.91 -12.76
C GLU A 343 14.71 13.46 -11.34
N GLN A 344 13.64 13.07 -10.63
CA GLN A 344 13.41 13.45 -9.23
C GLN A 344 14.45 12.84 -8.28
N LEU A 345 14.77 11.55 -8.43
CA LEU A 345 15.70 10.82 -7.55
C LEU A 345 17.16 11.34 -7.64
N PHE A 346 17.54 11.82 -8.81
CA PHE A 346 18.88 12.35 -9.10
C PHE A 346 18.96 13.88 -9.09
N ARG A 347 17.86 14.58 -8.77
CA ARG A 347 17.89 16.04 -8.62
C ARG A 347 18.90 16.43 -7.53
N PRO A 348 19.86 17.33 -7.80
CA PRO A 348 20.82 17.76 -6.80
C PRO A 348 20.10 18.47 -5.66
N THR A 349 20.33 18.02 -4.43
CA THR A 349 19.81 18.66 -3.23
C THR A 349 20.38 20.09 -3.15
N ARG A 350 19.53 21.11 -3.27
CA ARG A 350 19.93 22.50 -3.01
C ARG A 350 20.39 22.58 -1.54
N LYS A 351 21.64 23.01 -1.31
CA LYS A 351 22.10 23.40 0.04
C LYS A 351 21.18 24.50 0.56
N ARG A 352 20.38 24.22 1.58
CA ARG A 352 19.64 25.23 2.33
C ARG A 352 20.61 26.02 3.22
N LYS A 353 20.53 27.34 3.12
CA LYS A 353 21.13 28.31 4.07
C LYS A 353 20.08 28.50 5.18
N SER A 354 20.49 28.20 6.43
CA SER A 354 19.87 28.49 7.75
C SER A 354 18.37 28.24 7.99
N ASP A 355 18.13 27.46 9.04
CA ASP A 355 17.05 27.40 10.06
C ASP A 355 15.60 27.83 9.73
N ASP A 356 14.68 26.96 10.17
CA ASP A 356 13.22 26.98 10.03
C ASP A 356 12.64 26.72 8.63
N ALA A 357 12.71 25.44 8.24
CA ALA A 357 11.72 24.90 7.32
C ALA A 357 11.51 23.40 7.55
N VAL A 358 10.37 23.07 8.15
CA VAL A 358 9.71 21.77 7.95
C VAL A 358 9.59 21.60 6.43
N GLU A 359 10.22 20.57 5.86
CA GLU A 359 9.91 20.16 4.49
C GLU A 359 8.42 19.87 4.44
N SER A 360 7.64 20.79 3.86
CA SER A 360 6.26 20.51 3.58
C SER A 360 6.21 19.52 2.43
N ASP A 361 5.37 18.49 2.62
CA ASP A 361 5.00 17.45 1.65
C ASP A 361 4.38 18.03 0.35
N ASP A 362 4.28 19.37 0.22
CA ASP A 362 3.44 20.08 -0.74
C ASP A 362 3.92 19.98 -2.20
N GLU A 363 5.23 19.78 -2.46
CA GLU A 363 5.73 19.60 -3.85
C GLU A 363 5.38 18.24 -4.46
N LEU A 364 5.05 17.22 -3.63
CA LEU A 364 4.50 15.94 -4.10
C LEU A 364 2.97 15.98 -4.22
N ASP A 365 2.29 16.91 -3.54
CA ASP A 365 0.83 16.95 -3.45
C ASP A 365 0.16 17.45 -4.75
N HIS A 366 0.77 18.39 -5.49
CA HIS A 366 0.15 18.97 -6.70
C HIS A 366 0.22 18.07 -7.94
N ALA A 367 1.25 17.23 -8.07
CA ALA A 367 1.35 16.27 -9.19
C ALA A 367 0.43 15.05 -9.02
N GLU A 368 -0.02 14.78 -7.79
CA GLU A 368 -0.87 13.63 -7.45
C GLU A 368 -2.38 13.88 -7.61
N GLU A 369 -2.85 15.13 -7.73
CA GLU A 369 -4.30 15.44 -7.78
C GLU A 369 -4.95 15.06 -9.12
N ASP A 370 -4.34 15.40 -10.26
CA ASP A 370 -4.81 14.98 -11.60
C ASP A 370 -4.70 13.46 -11.77
N GLU A 371 -3.65 12.89 -11.18
CA GLU A 371 -3.46 11.46 -11.10
C GLU A 371 -4.58 10.82 -10.24
N MET A 372 -4.99 11.44 -9.11
CA MET A 372 -6.04 10.96 -8.19
C MET A 372 -7.43 10.86 -8.83
N ALA A 373 -7.79 11.79 -9.71
CA ALA A 373 -9.04 11.74 -10.44
C ALA A 373 -9.09 10.55 -11.42
N GLY A 374 -8.00 10.34 -12.16
CA GLY A 374 -7.79 9.11 -12.95
C GLY A 374 -7.74 7.87 -12.05
N PHE A 375 -7.27 8.01 -10.81
CA PHE A 375 -7.18 6.92 -9.85
C PHE A 375 -8.55 6.36 -9.44
N ILE A 376 -9.52 7.24 -9.15
CA ILE A 376 -10.89 6.88 -8.75
C ILE A 376 -11.64 6.17 -9.88
N LYS A 377 -11.55 6.69 -11.12
CA LYS A 377 -12.25 6.10 -12.27
C LYS A 377 -11.81 4.65 -12.55
N LEU A 378 -10.52 4.37 -12.42
CA LEU A 378 -9.96 3.03 -12.59
C LEU A 378 -10.31 2.09 -11.42
N GLU A 379 -10.42 2.61 -10.20
CA GLU A 379 -10.89 1.85 -9.04
C GLU A 379 -12.36 1.42 -9.22
N GLU A 380 -13.20 2.30 -9.74
CA GLU A 380 -14.60 2.00 -10.11
C GLU A 380 -14.71 1.01 -11.28
N GLU A 381 -13.80 1.08 -12.26
CA GLU A 381 -13.76 0.16 -13.40
C GLU A 381 -13.34 -1.26 -12.99
N ILE A 382 -12.23 -1.40 -12.25
CA ILE A 382 -11.80 -2.70 -11.72
C ILE A 382 -12.84 -3.28 -10.78
N SER A 383 -13.45 -2.45 -9.92
CA SER A 383 -14.54 -2.91 -9.05
C SER A 383 -15.72 -3.43 -9.87
N ARG A 384 -16.11 -2.74 -10.96
CA ARG A 384 -17.16 -3.21 -11.87
C ARG A 384 -16.80 -4.52 -12.55
N GLU A 385 -15.61 -4.65 -13.12
CA GLU A 385 -15.15 -5.90 -13.75
C GLU A 385 -15.12 -7.07 -12.76
N MET A 386 -14.68 -6.81 -11.52
CA MET A 386 -14.66 -7.82 -10.46
C MET A 386 -16.06 -8.20 -9.99
N ASP A 387 -17.00 -7.24 -9.93
CA ASP A 387 -18.40 -7.49 -9.61
C ASP A 387 -19.11 -8.25 -10.74
N GLU A 388 -18.89 -7.90 -12.01
CA GLU A 388 -19.44 -8.57 -13.18
C GLU A 388 -18.96 -10.03 -13.26
N SER A 389 -17.66 -10.26 -13.11
CA SER A 389 -17.09 -11.62 -13.09
C SER A 389 -17.46 -12.44 -11.85
N ALA A 390 -17.98 -11.81 -10.79
CA ALA A 390 -18.51 -12.49 -9.61
C ALA A 390 -19.97 -12.94 -9.78
N THR A 391 -20.69 -12.46 -10.80
CA THR A 391 -22.04 -12.95 -11.11
C THR A 391 -21.95 -14.25 -11.92
N PRO A 392 -22.64 -15.34 -11.52
CA PRO A 392 -22.69 -16.54 -12.34
C PRO A 392 -23.46 -16.22 -13.63
N SER A 393 -22.89 -16.59 -14.78
CA SER A 393 -23.60 -16.62 -16.07
C SER A 393 -24.91 -17.41 -15.88
N THR A 394 -26.03 -16.72 -16.08
CA THR A 394 -27.40 -17.23 -15.92
C THR A 394 -27.71 -18.41 -16.80
#